data_AF-R7USB5-F1
#
_entry.id   AF-R7USB5-F1
#
_cell.length_a   1.000
_cell.length_b   1.000
_cell.length_c   1.000
_cell.angle_alpha   90.00
_cell.angle_beta   90.00
_cell.angle_gamma   90.00
#
_symmetry.space_group_name_H-M   'P 1'
#
loop_
_entity.id
_entity.type
_entity.pdbx_description
1 polymer ?
#
loop_
_entity_poly.entity_id
_entity_poly.type
_entity_poly.pdbx_seq_one_letter_code
_entity_poly.pdbx_strand_id
1 'polypeptide(L)'
;VTAFDQSDEDWWKGKRLGQVGYFPASYVRKVNPGETPYKVLTSVEIQHAHDGSTVRLLKDQIVVKISEPDEDQMLIIRTAEDVELPCPMKYVAEV
;
A
#
# COMPACT_ATOMS: atom_id res chain seq x y z
N VAL A 1 -6.73 -8.50 -7.49
CA VAL A 1 -6.44 -9.39 -8.65
C VAL A 1 -5.93 -10.71 -8.10
N THR A 2 -6.22 -11.84 -8.74
CA THR A 2 -5.63 -13.13 -8.34
C THR A 2 -4.58 -13.52 -9.38
N ALA A 3 -3.31 -13.52 -8.98
CA ALA A 3 -2.20 -13.97 -9.83
C ALA A 3 -2.10 -15.50 -9.78
N PHE A 4 -1.89 -16.15 -10.91
CA PHE A 4 -1.72 -17.60 -10.98
C PHE A 4 -0.56 -18.04 -11.90
N ASP A 5 0.03 -17.13 -12.66
CA ASP A 5 1.31 -17.36 -13.35
C ASP A 5 2.23 -16.17 -13.07
N GLN A 6 3.38 -16.46 -12.47
CA GLN A 6 4.42 -15.50 -12.07
C GLN A 6 5.80 -15.95 -12.58
N SER A 7 5.81 -16.77 -13.65
CA SER A 7 7.06 -17.31 -14.22
C SER A 7 7.92 -16.26 -14.92
N ASP A 8 7.30 -15.18 -15.40
CA ASP A 8 7.95 -14.00 -15.98
C ASP A 8 8.13 -12.92 -14.90
N GLU A 9 9.28 -12.24 -14.88
CA GLU A 9 9.62 -11.23 -13.87
C GLU A 9 8.84 -9.93 -14.04
N ASP A 10 8.49 -9.57 -15.28
CA ASP A 10 7.86 -8.29 -15.62
C ASP A 10 6.35 -8.42 -15.80
N TRP A 11 5.86 -9.56 -16.30
CA TRP A 11 4.47 -9.74 -16.71
C TRP A 11 3.82 -10.97 -16.10
N TRP A 12 2.94 -10.75 -15.12
CA TRP A 12 2.20 -11.83 -14.49
C TRP A 12 0.85 -12.05 -15.17
N LYS A 13 0.38 -13.30 -15.13
CA LYS A 13 -0.98 -13.65 -15.56
C LYS A 13 -1.90 -13.80 -14.36
N GLY A 14 -3.10 -13.26 -14.49
CA GLY A 14 -4.11 -13.40 -13.44
C GLY A 14 -5.51 -13.08 -13.88
N LYS A 15 -6.41 -13.07 -12.90
CA LYS A 15 -7.86 -12.88 -13.08
C LYS A 15 -8.38 -11.74 -12.21
N ARG A 16 -9.25 -10.92 -12.78
CA ARG A 16 -10.03 -9.89 -12.07
C ARG A 16 -11.44 -9.86 -12.65
N LEU A 17 -12.46 -9.95 -11.78
CA LEU A 17 -13.88 -9.83 -12.17
C LEU A 17 -14.26 -10.69 -13.40
N GLY A 18 -13.79 -11.93 -13.45
CA GLY A 18 -14.05 -12.85 -14.56
C GLY A 18 -13.09 -12.74 -15.75
N GLN A 19 -12.41 -11.61 -15.92
CA GLN A 19 -11.46 -11.37 -17.01
C GLN A 19 -10.07 -11.91 -16.67
N VAL A 20 -9.41 -12.50 -17.67
CA VAL A 20 -8.06 -13.06 -17.56
C VAL A 20 -7.14 -12.33 -18.52
N GLY A 21 -5.94 -11.98 -18.06
CA GLY A 21 -4.95 -11.28 -18.87
C GLY A 21 -3.61 -11.15 -18.17
N TYR A 22 -2.71 -10.43 -18.82
CA TYR A 22 -1.40 -10.07 -18.27
C TYR A 22 -1.46 -8.69 -17.61
N PHE A 23 -0.68 -8.51 -16.55
CA PHE A 23 -0.47 -7.23 -15.90
C PHE A 23 0.99 -7.12 -15.43
N PRO A 24 1.54 -5.89 -15.35
CA PRO A 24 2.91 -5.72 -14.89
C PRO A 24 3.07 -6.15 -13.44
N ALA A 25 4.10 -6.96 -13.15
CA ALA A 25 4.44 -7.41 -11.81
C ALA A 25 4.70 -6.24 -10.86
N SER A 26 5.34 -5.17 -11.36
CA SER A 26 5.68 -3.97 -10.60
C SER A 26 4.49 -3.10 -10.19
N TYR A 27 3.29 -3.38 -10.70
CA TYR A 27 2.06 -2.61 -10.42
C TYR A 27 1.18 -3.27 -9.36
N VAL A 28 1.60 -4.42 -8.85
CA VAL A 28 0.88 -5.15 -7.81
C VAL A 28 1.79 -5.37 -6.61
N ARG A 29 1.16 -5.50 -5.45
CA ARG A 29 1.83 -5.88 -4.22
C ARG A 29 0.98 -6.92 -3.50
N LYS A 30 1.65 -7.90 -2.90
CA LYS A 30 0.97 -8.90 -2.07
C LYS A 30 0.53 -8.25 -0.76
N VAL A 31 -0.72 -8.46 -0.40
CA VAL A 31 -1.26 -8.13 0.91
C VAL A 31 -1.19 -9.41 1.76
N ASN A 32 -0.47 -9.36 2.88
CA ASN A 32 -0.34 -10.49 3.79
C ASN A 32 -1.58 -10.61 4.71
N PRO A 33 -1.84 -11.79 5.31
CA PRO A 33 -2.89 -11.91 6.31
C PRO A 33 -2.73 -10.90 7.45
N GLY A 34 -3.79 -10.18 7.80
CA GLY A 34 -3.76 -9.11 8.81
C GLY A 34 -3.39 -7.73 8.27
N GLU A 35 -2.94 -7.64 7.01
CA GLU A 35 -2.72 -6.36 6.35
C GLU A 35 -3.96 -5.94 5.56
N THR A 36 -4.19 -4.63 5.48
CA THR A 36 -5.36 -4.08 4.78
C THR A 36 -4.93 -2.97 3.82
N PRO A 37 -5.39 -2.97 2.56
CA PRO A 37 -5.10 -1.89 1.63
C PRO A 37 -5.88 -0.63 1.99
N TYR A 38 -5.18 0.50 2.03
CA TYR A 38 -5.72 1.83 2.26
C TYR A 38 -5.38 2.74 1.08
N LYS A 39 -6.22 3.75 0.86
CA LYS A 39 -6.02 4.82 -0.10
C LYS A 39 -5.78 6.13 0.63
N VAL A 40 -4.79 6.88 0.17
CA VAL A 40 -4.47 8.22 0.65
C VAL A 40 -5.53 9.22 0.17
N LEU A 41 -6.15 9.94 1.10
CA LEU A 41 -7.26 10.87 0.84
C LEU A 41 -6.80 12.24 0.34
N THR A 42 -5.63 12.70 0.78
CA THR A 42 -5.01 13.95 0.37
C THR A 42 -3.50 13.83 0.42
N SER A 43 -2.80 14.63 -0.39
CA SER A 43 -1.34 14.63 -0.37
C SER A 43 -0.84 15.15 0.98
N VAL A 44 0.12 14.46 1.59
CA VAL A 44 0.68 14.77 2.91
C VAL A 44 2.17 14.40 2.95
N GLU A 45 2.97 15.20 3.65
CA GLU A 45 4.36 14.89 3.96
C GLU A 45 4.45 14.37 5.38
N ILE A 46 5.08 13.20 5.54
CA ILE A 46 5.25 12.52 6.81
C ILE A 46 6.74 12.39 7.09
N GLN A 47 7.16 12.82 8.28
CA GLN A 47 8.53 12.68 8.74
C GLN A 47 8.74 11.27 9.27
N HIS A 48 9.75 10.59 8.75
CA HIS A 48 10.22 9.32 9.23
C HIS A 48 10.97 9.52 10.56
N ALA A 49 10.46 8.90 11.62
CA ALA A 49 10.93 9.16 12.99
C ALA A 49 12.40 8.80 13.22
N HIS A 50 12.94 7.85 12.45
CA HIS A 50 14.27 7.30 12.69
C HIS A 50 15.41 8.13 12.08
N ASP A 51 15.21 8.71 10.90
CA ASP A 51 16.27 9.41 10.14
C ASP A 51 15.92 10.87 9.79
N GLY A 52 14.72 11.33 10.14
CA GLY A 52 14.25 12.68 9.82
C GLY A 52 13.96 12.89 8.33
N SER A 53 14.03 11.84 7.51
CA SER A 53 13.64 11.91 6.10
C SER A 53 12.13 12.15 5.98
N THR A 54 11.70 12.80 4.90
CA THR A 54 10.28 13.05 4.64
C THR A 54 9.79 12.16 3.52
N VAL A 55 8.71 11.45 3.76
CA VAL A 55 7.97 10.70 2.73
C VAL A 55 6.75 11.50 2.32
N ARG A 56 6.59 11.74 1.02
CA ARG A 56 5.42 12.41 0.46
C ARG A 56 4.43 11.38 -0.05
N LEU A 57 3.28 11.27 0.61
CA LEU A 57 2.15 10.50 0.12
C LEU A 57 1.32 11.37 -0.81
N LEU A 58 0.94 10.84 -1.97
CA LEU A 58 0.08 11.53 -2.93
C LEU A 58 -1.37 11.10 -2.76
N LYS A 59 -2.29 12.02 -3.05
CA LYS A 59 -3.72 11.69 -3.13
C LYS A 59 -3.94 10.49 -4.08
N ASP A 60 -4.83 9.59 -3.70
CA ASP A 60 -5.21 8.37 -4.40
C ASP A 60 -4.11 7.28 -4.48
N GLN A 61 -2.96 7.49 -3.83
CA GLN A 61 -1.93 6.46 -3.67
C GLN A 61 -2.43 5.31 -2.77
N ILE A 62 -2.08 4.08 -3.14
CA ILE A 62 -2.37 2.89 -2.33
C ILE A 62 -1.21 2.62 -1.38
N VAL A 63 -1.54 2.41 -0.10
CA VAL A 63 -0.65 2.03 0.98
C VAL A 63 -1.26 0.84 1.73
N VAL A 64 -0.49 0.18 2.60
CA VAL A 64 -0.96 -0.98 3.36
C VAL A 64 -0.94 -0.66 4.84
N LYS A 65 -2.08 -0.75 5.54
CA LYS A 65 -2.14 -0.70 7.00
C LYS A 65 -1.57 -2.00 7.56
N ILE A 66 -0.62 -1.89 8.48
CA ILE A 66 0.04 -3.04 9.13
C ILE A 66 -0.13 -3.07 10.66
N SER A 67 -0.67 -2.00 11.27
CA SER A 67 -1.03 -1.97 12.69
C SER A 67 -2.41 -1.36 12.90
N GLU A 68 -3.04 -1.69 14.03
CA GLU A 68 -4.18 -0.92 14.53
C GLU A 68 -3.75 0.49 14.95
N PRO A 69 -4.67 1.47 14.90
CA PRO A 69 -4.38 2.81 15.37
C PRO A 69 -4.19 2.84 16.89
N ASP A 70 -3.26 3.66 17.34
CA ASP A 70 -3.06 3.96 18.75
C ASP A 70 -4.07 5.02 19.27
N GLU A 71 -3.89 5.44 20.53
CA GLU A 71 -4.73 6.44 21.19
C GLU A 71 -4.69 7.81 20.48
N ASP A 72 -3.60 8.11 19.76
CA ASP A 72 -3.40 9.35 19.00
C ASP A 72 -3.93 9.26 17.56
N GLN A 73 -4.65 8.18 17.22
CA GLN A 73 -5.16 7.91 15.87
C GLN A 73 -4.05 7.81 14.82
N MET A 74 -2.88 7.32 15.23
CA MET A 74 -1.75 7.01 14.36
C MET A 74 -1.71 5.51 14.11
N LEU A 75 -1.59 5.11 12.85
CA LEU A 75 -1.37 3.71 12.46
C LEU A 75 -0.06 3.59 11.70
N ILE A 76 0.53 2.40 11.66
CA ILE A 76 1.68 2.15 10.79
C ILE A 76 1.17 1.74 9.41
N ILE A 77 1.64 2.45 8.38
CA ILE A 77 1.47 2.06 6.97
C ILE A 77 2.78 1.60 6.37
N ARG A 78 2.69 0.82 5.29
CA ARG A 78 3.78 0.44 4.40
C ARG A 78 3.53 0.98 2.99
N THR A 79 4.50 1.68 2.41
CA THR A 79 4.41 2.25 1.05
C THR A 79 4.69 1.21 -0.04
N ALA A 80 4.62 1.62 -1.31
CA ALA A 80 4.98 0.77 -2.45
C ALA A 80 6.49 0.49 -2.54
N GLU A 81 7.32 1.31 -1.89
CA GLU A 81 8.78 1.17 -1.75
C GLU A 81 9.18 0.37 -0.50
N ASP A 82 8.21 -0.26 0.18
CA ASP A 82 8.43 -1.01 1.43
C ASP A 82 8.93 -0.17 2.60
N VAL A 83 8.62 1.13 2.59
CA VAL A 83 8.89 2.03 3.70
C VAL A 83 7.74 1.96 4.69
N GLU A 84 8.05 1.63 5.95
CA GLU A 84 7.09 1.62 7.06
C GLU A 84 7.14 2.95 7.81
N LEU A 85 5.99 3.57 8.05
CA LEU A 85 5.94 4.86 8.73
C LEU A 85 4.60 5.09 9.47
N PRO A 86 4.62 5.85 10.58
CA PRO A 86 3.40 6.23 11.28
C PRO A 86 2.61 7.26 10.47
N CYS A 87 1.31 7.01 10.27
CA CYS A 87 0.41 7.85 9.49
C CYS A 87 -0.87 8.15 10.28
N PRO A 88 -1.28 9.43 10.39
CA PRO A 88 -2.58 9.77 10.98
C PRO A 88 -3.74 9.21 10.15
N MET A 89 -4.67 8.51 10.82
CA MET A 89 -5.82 7.85 10.17
C MET A 89 -6.63 8.78 9.27
N LYS A 90 -6.76 10.06 9.62
CA LYS A 90 -7.52 11.06 8.85
C LYS A 90 -7.04 11.24 7.40
N TYR A 91 -5.83 10.80 7.07
CA TYR A 91 -5.26 10.90 5.73
C TYR A 91 -5.46 9.66 4.87
N VAL A 92 -6.00 8.56 5.43
CA VAL A 92 -6.14 7.28 4.73
C VAL A 92 -7.52 6.68 4.97
N ALA A 93 -8.03 5.92 3.99
CA ALA A 93 -9.27 5.15 4.13
C ALA A 93 -9.11 3.76 3.50
N GLU A 94 -9.77 2.76 4.08
CA GLU A 94 -9.83 1.41 3.53
C GLU A 94 -10.45 1.42 2.10
N VAL A 95 -9.96 0.55 1.22
CA VAL A 95 -10.34 0.46 -0.20
C VAL A 95 -11.46 -0.54 -0.45
#